data_AF-A0A1C5N0N9-F1
#
_entry.id   AF-A0A1C5N0N9-F1
#
_cell.length_a   1.000
_cell.length_b   1.000
_cell.length_c   1.000
_cell.angle_alpha   90.00
_cell.angle_beta   90.00
_cell.angle_gamma   90.00
#
_symmetry.space_group_name_H-M   'P 1'
#
loop_
_entity.id
_entity.type
_entity.pdbx_description
1 polymer ?
#
loop_
_entity_poly.entity_id
_entity_poly.type
_entity_poly.pdbx_seq_one_letter_code
_entity_poly.pdbx_strand_id
1 'polypeptide(L)'
;MIKCALTTIDNPFDPFDQFDQWYMFDLDKGYNSCSYLDRVSHTSDQLSEEENDREIERAIDEIIKYDFMNIYKKVTQTIKTA
;
A
#
# COMPACT_ATOMS: atom_id res chain seq x y z
N MET A 1 13.91 8.56 -3.39
CA MET A 1 13.07 7.47 -3.92
C MET A 1 11.63 7.73 -3.50
N ILE A 2 10.62 7.44 -4.32
CA ILE A 2 9.20 7.56 -3.93
C ILE A 2 8.71 6.16 -3.57
N LYS A 3 8.17 5.97 -2.36
CA LYS A 3 7.46 4.75 -1.96
C LYS A 3 5.96 4.98 -2.02
N CYS A 4 5.20 3.93 -2.29
CA CYS A 4 3.75 3.94 -2.37
C CYS A 4 3.16 2.95 -1.34
N ALA A 5 2.03 3.29 -0.74
CA ALA A 5 1.28 2.39 0.14
C ALA A 5 -0.22 2.45 -0.17
N LEU A 6 -0.88 1.30 0.01
CA LEU A 6 -2.34 1.16 -0.03
C LEU A 6 -2.90 1.53 1.35
N THR A 7 -3.91 2.40 1.38
CA THR A 7 -4.70 2.68 2.58
C THR A 7 -6.18 2.73 2.23
N THR A 8 -7.05 2.86 3.22
CA THR A 8 -8.48 3.13 3.01
C THR A 8 -8.81 4.60 3.28
N ILE A 9 -9.92 5.08 2.71
CA ILE A 9 -10.33 6.49 2.83
C ILE A 9 -10.66 6.86 4.28
N ASP A 10 -11.13 5.90 5.08
CA ASP A 10 -11.56 6.10 6.47
C ASP A 10 -10.44 5.87 7.50
N ASN A 11 -9.28 5.37 7.10
CA ASN A 11 -8.16 5.14 8.00
C ASN A 11 -7.47 6.49 8.34
N PRO A 12 -7.49 6.94 9.61
CA PRO A 12 -6.96 8.26 9.97
C PRO A 12 -5.44 8.26 10.16
N PHE A 13 -4.79 7.10 10.09
CA PHE A 13 -3.37 6.92 10.39
C PHE A 13 -2.55 6.88 9.10
N ASP A 14 -1.34 7.43 9.17
CA ASP A 14 -0.38 7.33 8.07
C ASP A 14 0.28 5.94 8.02
N PRO A 15 0.26 5.23 6.88
CA PRO A 15 0.82 3.87 6.79
C PRO A 15 2.35 3.83 6.82
N PHE A 16 3.05 4.96 6.65
CA PHE A 16 4.51 5.04 6.76
C PHE A 16 4.94 5.40 8.18
N ASP A 17 4.34 6.43 8.77
CA ASP A 17 4.77 6.97 10.07
C ASP A 17 4.02 6.34 11.26
N GLN A 18 2.81 5.83 11.06
CA GLN A 18 1.91 5.30 12.09
C GLN A 18 1.45 3.86 11.78
N PHE A 19 2.35 3.04 11.21
CA PHE A 19 2.02 1.71 10.69
C PHE A 19 1.23 0.83 11.66
N ASP A 20 1.60 0.76 12.93
CA ASP A 20 0.90 -0.11 13.90
C ASP A 20 -0.58 0.31 14.09
N GLN A 21 -0.84 1.62 14.21
CA GLN A 21 -2.20 2.15 14.36
C GLN A 21 -3.00 1.97 13.08
N TRP A 22 -2.37 2.24 11.94
CA TRP A 22 -2.91 2.03 10.62
C TRP A 22 -3.32 0.56 10.40
N TYR A 23 -2.43 -0.37 10.73
CA TYR A 23 -2.61 -1.80 10.52
C TYR A 23 -3.70 -2.37 11.43
N MET A 24 -3.73 -1.96 12.71
CA MET A 24 -4.79 -2.39 13.63
C MET A 24 -6.18 -1.89 13.19
N PHE A 25 -6.29 -0.64 12.73
CA PHE A 25 -7.54 -0.13 12.18
C PHE A 25 -7.98 -0.93 10.95
N ASP A 26 -7.05 -1.22 10.05
CA ASP A 26 -7.31 -1.99 8.82
C ASP A 26 -7.81 -3.41 9.12
N LEU A 27 -7.20 -4.08 10.09
CA LEU A 27 -7.61 -5.40 10.58
C LEU A 27 -8.97 -5.38 11.28
N ASP A 28 -9.21 -4.42 12.17
CA ASP A 28 -10.47 -4.29 12.92
C ASP A 28 -11.66 -4.02 12.00
N LYS A 29 -11.44 -3.28 10.91
CA LYS A 29 -12.44 -3.06 9.85
C LYS A 29 -12.58 -4.25 8.89
N GLY A 30 -11.64 -5.19 8.91
CA GLY A 30 -11.61 -6.36 8.05
C GLY A 30 -11.16 -6.08 6.61
N TYR A 31 -10.52 -4.93 6.34
CA TYR A 31 -10.03 -4.60 5.01
C TYR A 31 -8.87 -5.50 4.58
N ASN A 32 -7.95 -5.81 5.50
CA ASN A 32 -6.78 -6.66 5.26
C ASN A 32 -5.94 -6.17 4.04
N SER A 33 -5.72 -4.85 3.96
CA SER A 33 -5.11 -4.17 2.81
C SER A 33 -3.74 -4.73 2.46
N CYS A 34 -2.89 -5.05 3.45
CA CYS A 34 -1.59 -5.68 3.20
C CYS A 34 -1.71 -7.05 2.51
N SER A 35 -2.60 -7.91 3.01
CA SER A 35 -2.82 -9.24 2.41
C SER A 35 -3.47 -9.15 1.05
N TYR A 36 -4.30 -8.13 0.81
CA TYR A 36 -4.84 -7.90 -0.53
C TYR A 36 -3.76 -7.46 -1.51
N LEU A 37 -2.94 -6.49 -1.11
CA LEU A 37 -1.82 -6.01 -1.91
C LEU A 37 -0.84 -7.14 -2.25
N ASP A 38 -0.47 -7.96 -1.27
CA ASP A 38 0.43 -9.11 -1.45
C ASP A 38 -0.05 -10.09 -2.54
N ARG A 39 -1.36 -10.35 -2.62
CA ARG A 39 -1.95 -11.22 -3.66
C ARG A 39 -1.90 -10.63 -5.07
N VAL A 40 -1.87 -9.30 -5.19
CA VAL A 40 -1.88 -8.59 -6.47
C VAL A 40 -0.47 -8.24 -6.93
N SER A 41 0.45 -8.01 -5.99
CA SER A 41 1.84 -7.72 -6.28
C SER A 41 2.63 -8.95 -6.70
N HIS A 42 3.62 -8.75 -7.57
CA HIS A 42 4.54 -9.80 -8.02
C HIS A 42 5.97 -9.47 -7.61
N THR A 43 6.18 -9.24 -6.32
CA THR A 43 7.50 -8.98 -5.75
C THR A 43 8.32 -10.27 -5.62
N SER A 44 9.64 -10.13 -5.62
CA SER A 44 10.56 -11.26 -5.47
C SER A 44 11.90 -10.79 -4.93
N ASP A 45 12.57 -11.66 -4.16
CA ASP A 45 13.94 -11.44 -3.68
C ASP A 45 14.98 -11.38 -4.81
N GLN A 46 14.59 -11.78 -6.03
CA GLN A 46 15.43 -11.69 -7.23
C GLN A 46 15.34 -10.33 -7.93
N LEU A 47 14.36 -9.50 -7.58
CA LEU A 47 14.16 -8.16 -8.15
C LEU A 47 14.92 -7.11 -7.34
N SER A 48 15.29 -6.00 -8.00
CA SER A 48 15.84 -4.84 -7.30
C SER A 48 14.78 -4.19 -6.39
N GLU A 49 15.22 -3.37 -5.43
CA GLU A 49 14.28 -2.63 -4.59
C GLU A 49 13.37 -1.71 -5.43
N GLU A 50 13.93 -1.04 -6.44
CA GLU A 50 13.17 -0.19 -7.35
C GLU A 50 12.19 -0.97 -8.22
N GLU A 51 12.53 -2.20 -8.62
CA GLU A 51 11.62 -3.08 -9.37
C GLU A 51 10.46 -3.54 -8.50
N ASN A 52 10.75 -3.96 -7.27
CA ASN A 52 9.72 -4.30 -6.29
C ASN A 52 8.80 -3.10 -5.99
N ASP A 53 9.36 -1.89 -5.83
CA ASP A 53 8.58 -0.67 -5.59
C ASP A 53 7.65 -0.34 -6.76
N ARG A 54 8.11 -0.51 -8.00
CA ARG A 54 7.27 -0.32 -9.19
C ARG A 54 6.15 -1.35 -9.25
N GLU A 55 6.41 -2.60 -8.89
CA GLU A 55 5.37 -3.63 -8.85
C GLU A 55 4.35 -3.39 -7.75
N ILE A 56 4.79 -2.89 -6.58
CA ILE A 56 3.88 -2.46 -5.52
C ILE A 56 3.01 -1.30 -5.99
N GLU A 57 3.59 -0.26 -6.63
CA GLU A 57 2.81 0.85 -7.16
C GLU A 57 1.79 0.39 -8.22
N ARG A 58 2.20 -0.47 -9.15
CA ARG A 58 1.32 -1.06 -10.17
C ARG A 58 0.16 -1.82 -9.52
N ALA A 59 0.44 -2.63 -8.51
CA ALA A 59 -0.58 -3.40 -7.80
C ALA A 59 -1.58 -2.49 -7.06
N ILE A 60 -1.11 -1.42 -6.41
CA ILE A 60 -1.98 -0.41 -5.78
C ILE A 60 -2.89 0.26 -6.82
N ASP A 61 -2.33 0.67 -7.95
CA ASP A 61 -3.09 1.32 -9.02
C ASP A 61 -4.14 0.38 -9.62
N GLU A 62 -3.84 -0.91 -9.72
CA GLU A 62 -4.80 -1.93 -10.14
C GLU A 62 -5.95 -2.09 -9.15
N ILE A 63 -5.63 -2.19 -7.84
CA ILE A 63 -6.63 -2.27 -6.78
C ILE A 63 -7.60 -1.08 -6.84
N ILE A 64 -7.06 0.14 -6.97
CA ILE A 64 -7.86 1.37 -7.02
C ILE A 64 -8.67 1.45 -8.32
N LYS A 65 -8.08 1.04 -9.46
CA LYS A 65 -8.77 1.04 -10.76
C LYS A 65 -10.05 0.18 -10.74
N TYR A 66 -10.04 -0.92 -10.00
CA TYR A 66 -11.17 -1.84 -9.90
C TYR A 66 -12.00 -1.67 -8.61
N ASP A 67 -11.71 -0.64 -7.81
CA ASP A 67 -12.45 -0.33 -6.59
C ASP A 67 -13.71 0.52 -6.86
N PHE A 68 -14.80 -0.17 -7.22
CA PHE A 68 -16.10 0.48 -7.46
C PHE A 68 -16.76 1.03 -6.18
N MET A 69 -16.31 0.62 -4.99
CA MET A 69 -16.85 1.07 -3.71
C MET A 69 -16.15 2.32 -3.17
N ASN A 70 -15.04 2.72 -3.79
CA ASN A 70 -14.23 3.86 -3.39
C ASN A 70 -13.81 3.74 -1.90
N ILE A 71 -13.25 2.59 -1.55
CA ILE A 71 -12.70 2.25 -0.24
C ILE A 71 -11.22 2.61 -0.17
N TYR A 72 -10.46 2.38 -1.25
CA TYR A 72 -9.00 2.41 -1.24
C TYR A 72 -8.42 3.73 -1.77
N LYS A 73 -7.23 4.07 -1.28
CA LYS A 73 -6.48 5.26 -1.65
C LYS A 73 -4.98 4.93 -1.71
N LYS A 74 -4.29 5.46 -2.72
CA LYS A 74 -2.82 5.46 -2.81
C LYS A 74 -2.26 6.64 -2.03
N VAL A 75 -1.25 6.39 -1.20
CA VAL A 75 -0.42 7.43 -0.59
C VAL A 75 1.04 7.24 -1.00
N THR A 76 1.78 8.34 -1.10
CA THR A 76 3.18 8.33 -1.52
C THR A 76 4.06 9.09 -0.54
N GLN A 77 5.28 8.59 -0.31
CA GLN A 77 6.27 9.23 0.55
C GLN A 77 7.61 9.36 -0.18
N THR A 78 8.21 10.55 -0.13
CA THR A 78 9.54 10.78 -0.68
C THR A 78 10.59 10.42 0.36
N ILE A 79 11.29 9.32 0.15
CA ILE A 79 12.44 8.94 0.97
C ILE A 79 13.66 9.73 0.50
N LYS A 80 14.20 10.53 1.41
CA LYS A 80 15.51 11.18 1.25
C LYS A 80 16.58 10.18 1.66
N THR A 81 17.38 9.73 0.70
CA THR A 81 18.61 8.99 0.99
C THR A 81 19.60 9.98 1.60
N ALA A 82 20.05 9.70 2.83
CA ALA A 82 21.09 10.48 3.51
C ALA A 82 22.47 10.21 2.92
#